data_AF-A0A945I0X5-F1
#
_entry.id   AF-A0A945I0X5-F1
#
_cell.length_a   1.000
_cell.length_b   1.000
_cell.length_c   1.000
_cell.angle_alpha   90.00
_cell.angle_beta   90.00
_cell.angle_gamma   90.00
#
_symmetry.space_group_name_H-M   'P 1'
#
loop_
_entity.id
_entity.type
_entity.pdbx_description
1 polymer ?
#
loop_
_entity_poly.entity_id
_entity_poly.type
_entity_poly.pdbx_seq_one_letter_code
_entity_poly.pdbx_strand_id
1 'polypeptide(L)'
;IVKINPKPTISDGTAGGVEERSITFDYCQNFVDHTILLTEKEIEEGLIHVLEKERVLVEGAAGTSVAALIKMQDQLKGKKVGIILCGKNISVDVLKRIL
;
A
#
# COMPACT_ATOMS: atom_id res chain seq x y z
N ILE A 1 -1.02 -9.03 -20.18
CA ILE A 1 -0.43 -9.20 -18.83
C ILE A 1 0.95 -9.82 -19.00
N VAL A 2 2.00 -9.18 -18.48
CA VAL A 2 3.37 -9.72 -18.51
C VAL A 2 3.63 -10.45 -17.20
N LYS A 3 4.22 -11.65 -17.26
CA LYS A 3 4.60 -12.40 -16.06
C LYS A 3 5.85 -11.78 -15.43
N ILE A 4 5.77 -11.47 -14.14
CA ILE A 4 6.88 -10.99 -13.34
C ILE A 4 7.14 -11.98 -12.20
N ASN A 5 8.38 -12.09 -11.77
CA ASN A 5 8.72 -12.80 -10.55
C ASN A 5 8.60 -11.82 -9.37
N PRO A 6 7.68 -12.05 -8.41
CA PRO A 6 7.56 -11.24 -7.21
C PRO A 6 8.89 -11.15 -6.47
N LYS A 7 9.19 -9.97 -5.93
CA LYS A 7 10.28 -9.78 -4.97
C LYS A 7 9.68 -9.61 -3.57
N PRO A 8 10.44 -9.96 -2.51
CA PRO A 8 10.03 -9.65 -1.16
C PRO A 8 9.76 -8.15 -0.99
N THR A 9 8.69 -7.82 -0.28
CA THR A 9 8.29 -6.46 0.07
C THR A 9 7.59 -6.49 1.44
N ILE A 10 7.60 -5.37 2.16
CA ILE A 10 6.77 -5.13 3.34
C ILE A 10 5.29 -5.38 3.02
N SER A 11 4.86 -5.05 1.79
CA SER A 11 3.51 -5.23 1.30
C SER A 11 3.28 -6.65 0.77
N ASP A 12 3.50 -7.65 1.61
CA ASP A 12 3.46 -9.08 1.25
C ASP A 12 2.11 -9.52 0.65
N GLY A 13 0.99 -9.05 1.22
CA GLY A 13 -0.37 -9.29 0.72
C GLY A 13 -0.61 -8.79 -0.71
N THR A 14 0.23 -7.88 -1.23
CA THR A 14 0.16 -7.38 -2.61
C THR A 14 1.44 -7.62 -3.40
N ALA A 15 2.35 -8.48 -2.93
CA ALA A 15 3.59 -8.81 -3.63
C ALA A 15 3.35 -9.59 -4.93
N GLY A 16 2.19 -10.26 -5.02
CA GLY A 16 1.81 -11.12 -6.14
C GLY A 16 1.54 -10.39 -7.45
N GLY A 17 1.57 -11.15 -8.55
CA GLY A 17 1.13 -10.68 -9.86
C GLY A 17 -0.38 -10.80 -10.04
N VAL A 18 -0.88 -10.19 -11.12
CA VAL A 18 -2.28 -10.34 -11.54
C VAL A 18 -2.53 -11.78 -11.99
N GLU A 19 -3.59 -12.39 -11.46
CA GLU A 19 -4.02 -13.74 -11.85
C GLU A 19 -4.34 -13.81 -13.36
N GLU A 20 -4.01 -14.94 -13.98
CA GLU A 20 -4.35 -15.19 -15.38
C GLU A 20 -5.87 -15.20 -15.55
N ARG A 21 -6.39 -14.41 -16.51
CA ARG A 21 -7.84 -14.20 -16.72
C ARG A 21 -8.55 -13.54 -15.53
N SER A 22 -7.82 -12.78 -14.70
CA SER A 22 -8.45 -11.94 -13.67
C SER A 22 -9.50 -11.03 -14.29
N ILE A 23 -10.74 -11.12 -13.78
CA ILE A 23 -11.81 -10.23 -14.19
C ILE A 23 -11.50 -8.78 -13.82
N THR A 24 -10.70 -8.54 -12.76
CA THR A 24 -10.47 -7.19 -12.22
C THR A 24 -9.49 -6.38 -13.05
N PHE A 25 -8.61 -7.02 -13.82
CA PHE A 25 -7.57 -6.30 -14.58
C PHE A 25 -8.18 -5.31 -15.58
N ASP A 26 -9.17 -5.75 -16.35
CA ASP A 26 -9.83 -4.88 -17.33
C ASP A 26 -10.65 -3.77 -16.65
N TYR A 27 -11.30 -4.04 -15.52
CA TYR A 27 -11.95 -2.98 -14.74
C TYR A 27 -10.93 -1.96 -14.22
N CYS A 28 -9.81 -2.40 -13.67
CA CYS A 28 -8.76 -1.50 -13.20
C CYS A 28 -8.24 -0.61 -14.33
N GLN A 29 -8.00 -1.16 -15.53
CA GLN A 29 -7.57 -0.36 -16.69
C GLN A 29 -8.59 0.70 -17.12
N ASN A 30 -9.88 0.47 -16.91
CA ASN A 30 -10.95 1.39 -17.33
C ASN A 30 -11.35 2.41 -16.25
N PHE A 31 -11.16 2.08 -14.95
CA PHE A 31 -11.72 2.86 -13.84
C PHE A 31 -10.68 3.40 -12.85
N VAL A 32 -9.43 2.92 -12.88
CA VAL A 32 -8.37 3.48 -12.04
C VAL A 32 -7.69 4.62 -12.80
N ASP A 33 -7.87 5.85 -12.31
CA ASP A 33 -7.30 7.04 -12.95
C ASP A 33 -5.77 7.10 -12.81
N HIS A 34 -5.25 6.68 -11.64
CA HIS A 34 -3.85 6.84 -11.29
C HIS A 34 -3.32 5.68 -10.44
N THR A 35 -2.06 5.32 -10.69
CA THR A 35 -1.30 4.38 -9.87
C THR A 35 -0.06 5.07 -9.35
N ILE A 36 0.22 4.91 -8.05
CA ILE A 36 1.36 5.51 -7.38
C ILE A 36 2.34 4.41 -7.02
N LEU A 37 3.60 4.57 -7.45
CA LEU A 37 4.67 3.66 -7.09
C LEU A 37 5.32 4.10 -5.78
N LEU A 38 5.54 3.14 -4.89
CA LEU A 38 6.14 3.34 -3.57
C LEU A 38 7.42 2.51 -3.45
N THR A 39 8.38 3.05 -2.72
CA THR A 39 9.56 2.34 -2.26
C THR A 39 9.28 1.65 -0.93
N GLU A 40 10.09 0.65 -0.56
CA GLU A 40 9.97 0.00 0.76
C GLU A 40 10.01 1.02 1.90
N LYS A 41 10.94 1.98 1.84
CA LYS A 41 11.07 3.05 2.84
C LYS A 41 9.80 3.89 2.98
N GLU A 42 9.16 4.25 1.88
CA GLU A 42 7.89 5.00 1.92
C GLU A 42 6.77 4.16 2.57
N ILE A 43 6.74 2.85 2.35
CA ILE A 43 5.79 1.95 3.01
C ILE A 43 6.06 1.90 4.52
N GLU A 44 7.33 1.81 4.95
CA GLU A 44 7.71 1.87 6.38
C GLU A 44 7.24 3.16 7.05
N GLU A 45 7.51 4.31 6.40
CA GLU A 45 7.07 5.62 6.87
C GLU A 45 5.53 5.69 7.00
N GLY A 46 4.80 5.11 6.04
CA GLY A 46 3.34 4.98 6.10
C GLY A 46 2.87 4.15 7.30
N LEU A 47 3.49 3.01 7.57
CA LEU A 47 3.16 2.16 8.72
C LEU A 47 3.41 2.86 10.06
N ILE A 48 4.58 3.49 10.20
CA ILE A 48 4.94 4.27 11.40
C ILE A 48 3.94 5.41 11.60
N HIS A 49 3.57 6.11 10.53
CA HIS A 49 2.62 7.22 10.61
C HIS A 49 1.26 6.78 11.18
N VAL A 50 0.68 5.69 10.68
CA VAL A 50 -0.60 5.17 11.20
C VAL A 50 -0.45 4.76 12.66
N LEU A 51 0.66 4.11 13.01
CA LEU A 51 0.92 3.70 14.39
C LEU A 51 1.03 4.89 15.34
N GLU A 52 1.72 5.96 14.94
CA GLU A 52 1.94 7.15 15.77
C GLU A 52 0.69 8.02 15.91
N LYS A 53 -0.03 8.23 14.80
CA LYS A 53 -1.16 9.17 14.75
C LYS A 53 -2.48 8.53 15.14
N GLU A 54 -2.75 7.34 14.61
CA GLU A 54 -4.04 6.66 14.78
C GLU A 54 -3.98 5.59 15.87
N ARG A 55 -2.78 5.20 16.33
CA ARG A 55 -2.59 4.12 17.31
C ARG A 55 -3.13 2.77 16.84
N VAL A 56 -3.15 2.57 15.53
CA VAL A 56 -3.58 1.33 14.89
C VAL A 56 -2.38 0.65 14.26
N LEU A 57 -2.21 -0.64 14.52
CA LEU A 57 -1.28 -1.49 13.79
C LEU A 57 -1.97 -1.97 12.51
N VAL A 58 -1.28 -1.82 11.37
CA VAL A 58 -1.76 -2.24 10.05
C VAL A 58 -0.70 -3.07 9.34
N GLU A 59 -1.11 -3.91 8.39
CA GLU A 59 -0.16 -4.68 7.56
C GLU A 59 0.42 -3.83 6.42
N GLY A 60 1.48 -4.32 5.78
CA GLY A 60 2.18 -3.58 4.72
C GLY A 60 1.27 -3.15 3.57
N ALA A 61 0.36 -4.03 3.14
CA ALA A 61 -0.65 -3.74 2.12
C ALA A 61 -1.51 -2.51 2.47
N ALA A 62 -2.01 -2.43 3.69
CA ALA A 62 -2.76 -1.27 4.16
C ALA A 62 -1.86 -0.03 4.30
N GLY A 63 -0.62 -0.21 4.74
CA GLY A 63 0.38 0.85 4.84
C GLY A 63 0.67 1.57 3.52
N THR A 64 0.56 0.87 2.38
CA THR A 64 0.75 1.49 1.05
C THR A 64 -0.20 2.66 0.80
N SER A 65 -1.46 2.58 1.27
CA SER A 65 -2.46 3.64 1.07
C SER A 65 -2.06 4.94 1.79
N VAL A 66 -1.48 4.82 2.98
CA VAL A 66 -1.03 5.96 3.80
C VAL A 66 0.27 6.52 3.26
N ALA A 67 1.20 5.64 2.86
CA ALA A 67 2.43 6.04 2.19
C ALA A 67 2.15 6.85 0.91
N ALA A 68 1.19 6.41 0.09
CA ALA A 68 0.74 7.15 -1.09
C ALA A 68 0.13 8.50 -0.72
N LEU A 69 -0.71 8.56 0.32
CA LEU A 69 -1.29 9.81 0.83
C LEU A 69 -0.20 10.81 1.22
N ILE A 70 0.82 10.37 1.96
CA ILE A 70 1.96 11.21 2.39
C ILE A 70 2.74 11.68 1.17
N LYS A 71 3.07 10.78 0.25
CA LYS A 71 3.82 11.10 -0.99
C LYS A 71 3.08 12.11 -1.87
N MET A 72 1.75 12.04 -1.90
CA MET A 72 0.89 12.93 -2.70
C MET A 72 0.38 14.15 -1.96
N GLN A 73 0.82 14.41 -0.72
CA GLN A 73 0.20 15.42 0.17
C GLN A 73 0.05 16.80 -0.49
N ASP A 74 1.04 17.26 -1.26
CA ASP A 74 1.01 18.57 -1.92
C ASP A 74 -0.06 18.64 -3.02
N GLN A 75 -0.24 17.54 -3.76
CA GLN A 75 -1.24 17.43 -4.84
C GLN A 75 -2.67 17.28 -4.30
N LEU A 76 -2.78 16.83 -3.06
CA LEU A 76 -4.05 16.58 -2.36
C LEU A 76 -4.45 17.73 -1.43
N LYS A 77 -3.63 18.78 -1.33
CA LYS A 77 -3.88 19.93 -0.45
C LYS A 77 -5.25 20.56 -0.72
N GLY A 78 -6.03 20.73 0.35
CA GLY A 78 -7.38 21.31 0.28
C GLY A 78 -8.47 20.35 -0.22
N LYS A 79 -8.12 19.11 -0.57
CA LYS A 79 -9.11 18.08 -0.94
C LYS A 79 -9.53 17.27 0.28
N LYS A 80 -10.73 16.70 0.21
CA LYS A 80 -11.17 15.65 1.14
C LYS A 80 -10.74 14.31 0.55
N VAL A 81 -9.96 13.54 1.30
CA VAL A 81 -9.38 12.28 0.83
C VAL A 81 -9.84 11.16 1.77
N GLY A 82 -10.33 10.07 1.19
CA GLY A 82 -10.61 8.83 1.90
C GLY A 82 -9.53 7.80 1.57
N ILE A 83 -9.08 7.06 2.58
CA ILE A 83 -8.15 5.94 2.44
C ILE A 83 -8.78 4.67 3.00
N ILE A 84 -8.43 3.53 2.43
CA ILE A 84 -8.92 2.21 2.87
C ILE A 84 -7.76 1.48 3.53
N LEU A 85 -7.91 1.18 4.82
CA LEU A 85 -7.01 0.29 5.56
C LEU A 85 -7.56 -1.13 5.47
N CYS A 86 -7.03 -1.93 4.56
CA CYS A 86 -7.59 -3.23 4.18
C CYS A 86 -7.33 -4.36 5.19
N GLY A 87 -6.29 -4.26 6.02
CA GLY A 87 -5.89 -5.33 6.91
C GLY A 87 -4.90 -4.91 7.99
N LYS A 88 -4.75 -5.79 8.99
CA LYS A 88 -3.94 -5.56 10.20
C LYS A 88 -3.13 -6.77 10.63
N ASN A 89 -2.88 -7.71 9.72
CA ASN A 89 -2.19 -8.96 10.03
C ASN A 89 -0.66 -8.83 9.92
N ILE A 90 -0.08 -7.77 10.48
CA ILE A 90 1.36 -7.54 10.44
C ILE A 90 2.11 -8.56 11.30
N SER A 91 3.20 -9.12 10.77
CA SER A 91 4.04 -10.04 11.54
C SER A 91 4.91 -9.28 12.54
N VAL A 92 5.23 -9.94 13.66
CA VAL A 92 6.11 -9.37 14.69
C VAL A 92 7.52 -9.09 14.15
N ASP A 93 8.01 -9.91 13.22
CA ASP A 93 9.34 -9.72 12.63
C ASP A 93 9.39 -8.48 11.72
N VAL A 94 8.33 -8.23 10.94
CA VAL A 94 8.23 -6.99 10.14
C VAL A 94 8.11 -5.79 11.08
N LEU A 95 7.29 -5.88 12.11
CA LEU A 95 7.13 -4.80 13.09
C LEU A 95 8.46 -4.45 13.79
N LYS A 96 9.24 -5.45 14.18
CA LYS A 96 10.58 -5.26 14.78
C LYS A 96 11.61 -4.69 13.80
N ARG A 97 11.42 -4.88 12.50
CA ARG A 97 12.33 -4.36 11.47
C ARG A 97 12.11 -2.87 11.22
N ILE A 98 10.86 -2.43 11.30
CA ILE A 98 10.46 -1.05 10.96
C ILE A 98 10.46 -0.10 12.18
N LEU A 99 10.63 -0.64 13.39
CA LEU A 99 10.76 0.11 14.65
C LEU A 99 12.20 0.05 15.17
#